data_AF-A0A8J6T4H7-F1
#
_entry.id   AF-A0A8J6T4H7-F1
#
_cell.length_a   1.000
_cell.length_b   1.000
_cell.length_c   1.000
_cell.angle_alpha   90.00
_cell.angle_beta   90.00
_cell.angle_gamma   90.00
#
_symmetry.space_group_name_H-M   'P 1'
#
loop_
_entity.id
_entity.type
_entity.pdbx_description
1 polymer ?
#
loop_
_entity_poly.entity_id
_entity_poly.type
_entity_poly.pdbx_seq_one_letter_code
_entity_poly.pdbx_strand_id
1 'polypeptide(L)'
;MSYIHQALKKAQVERDDRYGKYGGIISSRSKKSGLGKKSILLIIVSLAILFLAFMSYSWLDFSGPQVETNIVPKKRGPVQRPVHEKTSDAMELYERGKEDHKGGRLNRAKMWYEKALIADPGYVVALNNLGVLLIKDENYPAARSRFEKAIRLKPGYVDPYYNLVCLFALTDRPEQALRYLKRAVAIHPEVKTWALEDADLGKLHNLAGFKGIVDR
;
A
#
# COMPACT_ATOMS: atom_id res chain seq x y z
N MET A 1 -5.34 18.87 -10.73
CA MET A 1 -5.51 18.51 -9.29
C MET A 1 -5.16 17.05 -9.01
N SER A 2 -3.98 16.78 -8.44
CA SER A 2 -3.58 15.42 -8.05
C SER A 2 -4.51 14.87 -6.95
N TYR A 3 -5.14 13.72 -7.19
CA TYR A 3 -5.97 13.01 -6.20
C TYR A 3 -5.20 12.69 -4.92
N ILE A 4 -3.87 12.53 -5.02
CA ILE A 4 -2.97 12.36 -3.89
C ILE A 4 -2.94 13.63 -3.04
N HIS A 5 -2.92 14.81 -3.66
CA HIS A 5 -2.89 16.09 -2.96
C HIS A 5 -4.22 16.42 -2.26
N GLN A 6 -5.38 16.13 -2.88
CA GLN A 6 -6.69 16.30 -2.22
C GLN A 6 -6.90 15.29 -1.08
N ALA A 7 -6.49 14.03 -1.26
CA ALA A 7 -6.57 13.01 -0.22
C ALA A 7 -5.62 13.32 0.95
N LEU A 8 -4.41 13.79 0.67
CA LEU A 8 -3.45 14.26 1.70
C LEU A 8 -3.97 15.49 2.42
N LYS A 9 -4.46 16.51 1.69
CA LYS A 9 -4.96 17.75 2.30
C LYS A 9 -6.16 17.45 3.20
N LYS A 10 -7.08 16.59 2.77
CA LYS A 10 -8.23 16.18 3.61
C LYS A 10 -7.79 15.34 4.83
N ALA A 11 -6.89 14.37 4.64
CA ALA A 11 -6.39 13.54 5.73
C ALA A 11 -5.55 14.33 6.75
N GLN A 12 -4.84 15.37 6.30
CA GLN A 12 -4.04 16.27 7.13
C GLN A 12 -4.95 17.22 7.93
N VAL A 13 -5.95 17.82 7.28
CA VAL A 13 -6.96 18.68 7.93
C VAL A 13 -7.72 17.91 9.02
N GLU A 14 -8.11 16.66 8.76
CA GLU A 14 -8.76 15.79 9.77
C GLU A 14 -7.80 15.29 10.86
N ARG A 15 -6.49 15.27 10.61
CA ARG A 15 -5.47 15.00 11.62
C ARG A 15 -5.36 16.19 12.57
N ASP A 16 -5.27 17.40 12.01
CA ASP A 16 -5.09 18.63 12.77
C ASP A 16 -6.33 18.97 13.62
N ASP A 17 -7.54 18.72 13.12
CA ASP A 17 -8.80 18.82 13.89
C ASP A 17 -8.89 17.80 15.03
N ARG A 18 -8.44 16.56 14.80
CA ARG A 18 -8.48 15.50 15.83
C ARG A 18 -7.48 15.73 16.96
N TYR A 19 -6.33 16.34 16.70
CA TYR A 19 -5.34 16.63 17.74
C TYR A 19 -5.54 18.00 18.41
N GLY A 20 -6.23 18.96 17.77
CA GLY A 20 -6.65 20.20 18.42
C GLY A 20 -7.54 19.96 19.65
N LYS A 21 -8.31 18.86 19.66
CA LYS A 21 -9.20 18.47 20.77
C LYS A 21 -8.47 17.88 22.00
N TYR A 22 -7.18 17.51 21.87
CA TYR A 22 -6.38 16.94 22.96
C TYR A 22 -5.18 17.81 23.39
N GLY A 23 -5.02 19.00 22.79
CA GLY A 23 -3.91 19.92 23.07
C GLY A 23 -3.82 20.40 24.52
N GLY A 24 -4.88 20.28 25.31
CA GLY A 24 -4.90 20.68 26.73
C GLY A 24 -4.40 19.61 27.71
N ILE A 25 -4.15 18.37 27.28
CA ILE A 25 -3.87 17.25 28.22
C ILE A 25 -2.39 16.80 28.19
N ILE A 26 -1.60 17.20 27.18
CA ILE A 26 -0.21 16.72 26.99
C ILE A 26 0.83 17.80 27.34
N SER A 27 0.59 18.61 28.37
CA SER A 27 1.61 19.49 28.95
C SER A 27 1.89 19.14 30.42
N SER A 28 2.31 17.89 30.68
CA SER A 28 2.95 17.55 31.97
C SER A 28 4.22 16.74 31.75
N ARG A 29 5.32 17.48 31.57
CA ARG A 29 6.68 17.25 32.09
C ARG A 29 7.08 15.77 32.33
N SER A 30 7.69 15.12 31.34
CA SER A 30 8.37 13.83 31.53
C SER A 30 9.85 14.03 31.88
N LYS A 31 10.22 13.59 33.08
CA LYS A 31 11.57 13.55 33.64
C LYS A 31 12.20 12.21 33.21
N LYS A 32 13.33 12.24 32.48
CA LYS A 32 14.06 11.04 32.04
C LYS A 32 14.51 10.19 33.24
N SER A 33 14.12 8.91 33.28
CA SER A 33 14.71 7.88 34.16
C SER A 33 15.44 6.83 33.31
N GLY A 34 16.76 6.72 33.46
CA GLY A 34 17.56 5.67 32.82
C GLY A 34 17.37 4.32 33.52
N LEU A 35 17.03 3.27 32.77
CA LEU A 35 16.87 1.91 33.29
C LEU A 35 18.25 1.32 33.65
N GLY A 36 18.43 0.94 34.92
CA GLY A 36 19.69 0.39 35.42
C GLY A 36 20.03 -0.99 34.86
N LYS A 37 21.32 -1.31 34.72
CA LYS A 37 21.84 -2.57 34.14
C LYS A 37 21.25 -3.84 34.78
N LYS A 38 20.90 -3.80 36.07
CA LYS A 38 20.26 -4.92 36.78
C LYS A 38 18.82 -5.19 36.31
N SER A 39 18.07 -4.14 35.95
CA SER A 39 16.71 -4.27 35.41
C SER A 39 16.72 -4.85 33.99
N ILE A 40 17.74 -4.49 33.19
CA ILE A 40 17.95 -5.08 31.84
C ILE A 40 18.31 -6.56 31.96
N LEU A 41 19.19 -6.91 32.91
CA LEU A 41 19.60 -8.30 33.13
C LEU A 41 18.41 -9.19 33.55
N LEU A 42 17.52 -8.69 34.40
CA LEU A 42 16.31 -9.43 34.81
C LEU A 42 15.35 -9.68 33.64
N ILE A 43 15.20 -8.74 32.72
CA ILE A 43 14.36 -8.90 31.52
C ILE A 43 14.94 -9.98 30.60
N ILE A 44 16.26 -9.96 30.38
CA ILE A 44 16.93 -10.95 29.53
C ILE A 44 16.81 -12.36 30.13
N VAL A 45 16.99 -12.51 31.43
CA VAL A 45 16.84 -13.80 32.12
C VAL A 45 15.39 -14.31 32.04
N SER A 46 14.40 -13.44 32.22
CA SER A 46 12.97 -13.80 32.08
C SER A 46 12.64 -14.28 30.65
N LEU A 47 13.16 -13.60 29.63
CA LEU A 47 12.98 -14.01 28.23
C LEU A 47 13.65 -15.35 27.92
N ALA A 48 14.83 -15.62 28.49
CA ALA A 48 15.53 -16.90 28.31
C ALA A 48 14.76 -18.07 28.96
N ILE A 49 14.16 -17.86 30.14
CA ILE A 49 13.32 -18.87 30.81
C ILE A 49 12.06 -19.16 29.99
N LEU A 50 11.40 -18.14 29.45
CA LEU A 50 10.24 -18.31 28.57
C LEU A 50 10.59 -19.06 27.27
N PHE A 51 11.77 -18.80 26.70
CA PHE A 51 12.24 -19.48 25.51
C PHE A 51 12.57 -20.96 25.77
N LEU A 52 13.20 -21.27 26.90
CA LEU A 52 13.46 -22.64 27.33
C LEU A 52 12.16 -23.40 27.62
N ALA A 53 11.17 -22.75 28.25
CA ALA A 53 9.85 -23.33 28.44
C ALA A 53 9.15 -23.62 27.10
N PHE A 54 9.23 -22.70 26.13
CA PHE A 54 8.65 -22.89 24.79
C PHE A 54 9.30 -24.04 24.01
N MET A 55 10.62 -24.24 24.16
CA MET A 55 11.33 -25.37 23.55
C MET A 55 10.99 -26.71 24.21
N SER A 56 10.81 -26.74 25.53
CA SER A 56 10.35 -27.94 26.24
C SER A 56 8.90 -28.32 25.91
N TYR A 57 8.05 -27.35 25.55
CA TYR A 57 6.65 -27.61 25.16
C TYR A 57 6.45 -27.94 23.67
N SER A 58 7.49 -27.86 22.82
CA SER A 58 7.38 -28.20 21.38
C SER A 58 7.77 -29.65 21.05
N TRP A 59 8.02 -30.50 22.06
CA TRP A 59 8.29 -31.92 21.86
C TRP A 59 7.37 -32.81 22.72
N LEU A 60 6.09 -32.46 22.81
CA LEU A 60 5.07 -33.40 23.25
C LEU A 60 3.72 -32.93 22.71
N ASP A 61 3.20 -33.74 21.78
CA ASP A 61 1.81 -33.82 21.33
C ASP A 61 1.48 -33.24 19.94
N PHE A 62 1.94 -33.92 18.89
CA PHE A 62 1.12 -34.10 17.68
C PHE A 62 1.47 -35.41 16.96
N SER A 63 1.23 -36.54 17.62
CA SER A 63 1.14 -37.85 16.98
C SER A 63 -0.34 -38.26 16.92
N GLY A 64 -1.11 -37.56 16.08
CA GLY A 64 -2.49 -37.95 15.78
C GLY A 64 -2.54 -39.26 14.97
N PRO A 65 -3.53 -40.14 15.18
CA PRO A 65 -3.64 -41.38 14.43
C PRO A 65 -3.96 -41.13 12.96
N GLN A 66 -3.29 -41.87 12.07
CA GLN A 66 -3.59 -41.91 10.64
C GLN A 66 -4.95 -42.57 10.43
N VAL A 67 -5.98 -41.77 10.16
CA VAL A 67 -7.27 -42.28 9.68
C VAL A 67 -7.16 -42.48 8.18
N GLU A 68 -7.01 -43.73 7.75
CA GLU A 68 -7.27 -44.13 6.37
C GLU A 68 -8.72 -43.83 6.02
N THR A 69 -8.95 -42.69 5.36
CA THR A 69 -10.21 -42.45 4.67
C THR A 69 -10.01 -42.82 3.21
N ASN A 70 -10.43 -44.05 2.86
CA ASN A 70 -10.69 -44.45 1.48
C ASN A 70 -11.85 -43.59 0.95
N ILE A 71 -11.55 -42.37 0.51
CA ILE A 71 -12.46 -41.56 -0.30
C ILE A 71 -11.97 -41.66 -1.74
N VAL A 72 -12.70 -42.48 -2.50
CA VAL A 72 -12.63 -42.48 -3.97
C VAL A 72 -12.79 -41.04 -4.47
N PRO A 73 -11.84 -40.49 -5.25
CA PRO A 73 -12.00 -39.15 -5.78
C PRO A 73 -13.11 -39.19 -6.83
N LYS A 74 -14.31 -38.73 -6.46
CA LYS A 74 -15.32 -38.35 -7.45
C LYS A 74 -14.71 -37.22 -8.25
N LYS A 75 -14.27 -37.51 -9.48
CA LYS A 75 -13.86 -36.51 -10.50
C LYS A 75 -14.98 -35.48 -10.61
N ARG A 76 -14.88 -34.39 -9.85
CA ARG A 76 -15.61 -33.16 -10.15
C ARG A 76 -14.80 -32.53 -11.26
N GLY A 77 -15.35 -32.58 -12.47
CA GLY A 77 -14.84 -31.80 -13.59
C GLY A 77 -14.72 -30.32 -13.21
N PRO A 78 -14.01 -29.51 -14.00
CA PRO A 78 -13.78 -28.11 -13.65
C PRO A 78 -15.12 -27.43 -13.40
N VAL A 79 -15.39 -27.08 -12.14
CA VAL A 79 -16.49 -26.18 -11.81
C VAL A 79 -16.03 -24.83 -12.33
N GLN A 80 -16.40 -24.53 -13.58
CA GLN A 80 -16.29 -23.19 -14.13
C GLN A 80 -17.31 -22.33 -13.38
N ARG A 81 -16.88 -21.77 -12.24
CA ARG A 81 -17.59 -20.63 -11.66
C ARG A 81 -17.56 -19.53 -12.71
N PRO A 82 -18.71 -18.94 -13.08
CA PRO A 82 -18.76 -17.94 -14.13
C PRO A 82 -17.78 -16.80 -13.80
N VAL A 83 -17.03 -16.33 -14.80
CA VAL A 83 -16.04 -15.24 -14.68
C VAL A 83 -16.63 -13.99 -14.01
N HIS A 84 -17.95 -13.83 -14.06
CA HIS A 84 -18.71 -12.79 -13.38
C HIS A 84 -18.71 -12.86 -11.83
N GLU A 85 -18.53 -14.04 -11.23
CA GLU A 85 -18.56 -14.19 -9.75
C GLU A 85 -17.25 -13.68 -9.10
N LYS A 86 -16.09 -14.02 -9.67
CA LYS A 86 -14.77 -13.57 -9.17
C LYS A 86 -14.59 -12.06 -9.21
N THR A 87 -15.14 -11.41 -10.24
CA THR A 87 -15.04 -9.95 -10.43
C THR A 87 -16.02 -9.19 -9.55
N SER A 88 -17.19 -9.76 -9.26
CA SER A 88 -18.16 -9.20 -8.31
C SER A 88 -17.59 -9.15 -6.89
N ASP A 89 -16.98 -10.23 -6.43
CA ASP A 89 -16.38 -10.30 -5.08
C ASP A 89 -15.21 -9.31 -4.91
N ALA A 90 -14.33 -9.24 -5.93
CA ALA A 90 -13.21 -8.30 -5.91
C ALA A 90 -13.66 -6.84 -5.92
N MET A 91 -14.71 -6.52 -6.70
CA MET A 91 -15.31 -5.19 -6.74
C MET A 91 -15.89 -4.79 -5.37
N GLU A 92 -16.66 -5.66 -4.72
CA GLU A 92 -17.22 -5.34 -3.39
C GLU A 92 -16.13 -5.09 -2.35
N LEU A 93 -15.09 -5.94 -2.33
CA LEU A 93 -13.93 -5.76 -1.45
C LEU A 93 -13.20 -4.45 -1.75
N TYR A 94 -13.03 -4.11 -3.02
CA TYR A 94 -12.44 -2.85 -3.44
C TYR A 94 -13.27 -1.64 -2.98
N GLU A 95 -14.60 -1.70 -3.12
CA GLU A 95 -15.50 -0.61 -2.72
C GLU A 95 -15.39 -0.32 -1.22
N ARG A 96 -15.37 -1.37 -0.37
CA ARG A 96 -15.10 -1.23 1.07
C ARG A 96 -13.73 -0.60 1.35
N GLY A 97 -12.71 -1.02 0.60
CA GLY A 97 -11.38 -0.43 0.68
C GLY A 97 -11.36 1.05 0.31
N LYS A 98 -12.14 1.43 -0.71
CA LYS A 98 -12.30 2.81 -1.17
C LYS A 98 -13.00 3.67 -0.12
N GLU A 99 -14.04 3.15 0.54
CA GLU A 99 -14.72 3.83 1.65
C GLU A 99 -13.80 4.04 2.85
N ASP A 100 -13.06 3.00 3.26
CA ASP A 100 -12.08 3.09 4.34
C ASP A 100 -10.94 4.07 3.99
N HIS A 101 -10.51 4.11 2.72
CA HIS A 101 -9.52 5.06 2.23
C HIS A 101 -10.05 6.50 2.33
N LYS A 102 -11.26 6.77 1.82
CA LYS A 102 -11.91 8.08 1.89
C LYS A 102 -12.12 8.58 3.33
N GLY A 103 -12.33 7.65 4.26
CA GLY A 103 -12.47 7.94 5.69
C GLY A 103 -11.16 7.93 6.49
N GLY A 104 -9.99 7.89 5.82
CA GLY A 104 -8.67 7.94 6.46
C GLY A 104 -8.27 6.68 7.24
N ARG A 105 -9.02 5.59 7.14
CA ARG A 105 -8.74 4.30 7.79
C ARG A 105 -7.78 3.47 6.94
N LEU A 106 -6.56 3.97 6.76
CA LEU A 106 -5.62 3.50 5.73
C LEU A 106 -5.19 2.04 5.90
N ASN A 107 -4.99 1.57 7.13
CA ASN A 107 -4.66 0.16 7.38
C ASN A 107 -5.80 -0.78 6.96
N ARG A 108 -7.05 -0.38 7.21
CA ARG A 108 -8.22 -1.16 6.76
C ARG A 108 -8.38 -1.09 5.25
N ALA A 109 -8.17 0.09 4.65
CA ALA A 109 -8.20 0.24 3.20
C ALA A 109 -7.17 -0.69 2.51
N LYS A 110 -5.94 -0.73 3.04
CA LYS A 110 -4.87 -1.62 2.56
C LYS A 110 -5.31 -3.09 2.63
N MET A 111 -5.81 -3.53 3.79
CA MET A 111 -6.34 -4.89 3.97
C MET A 111 -7.44 -5.21 2.94
N TRP A 112 -8.38 -4.31 2.70
CA TRP A 112 -9.45 -4.54 1.73
C TRP A 112 -8.95 -4.60 0.28
N TYR A 113 -8.02 -3.72 -0.11
CA TYR A 113 -7.40 -3.80 -1.43
C TYR A 113 -6.60 -5.10 -1.60
N GLU A 114 -5.89 -5.57 -0.57
CA GLU A 114 -5.22 -6.86 -0.60
C GLU A 114 -6.21 -8.02 -0.77
N LYS A 115 -7.34 -8.00 -0.04
CA LYS A 115 -8.41 -8.99 -0.22
C LYS A 115 -9.01 -8.95 -1.63
N ALA A 116 -9.26 -7.76 -2.18
CA ALA A 116 -9.73 -7.61 -3.56
C ALA A 116 -8.74 -8.23 -4.55
N LEU A 117 -7.44 -8.06 -4.32
CA LEU A 117 -6.38 -8.65 -5.16
C LEU A 117 -6.16 -10.15 -4.95
N ILE A 118 -6.60 -10.72 -3.82
CA ILE A 118 -6.68 -12.17 -3.63
C ILE A 118 -7.84 -12.74 -4.45
N ALA A 119 -9.00 -12.06 -4.45
CA ALA A 119 -10.17 -12.46 -5.23
C ALA A 119 -9.94 -12.32 -6.75
N ASP A 120 -9.37 -11.19 -7.17
CA ASP A 120 -8.93 -10.93 -8.54
C ASP A 120 -7.53 -10.28 -8.57
N PRO A 121 -6.47 -11.07 -8.83
CA PRO A 121 -5.11 -10.55 -8.97
C PRO A 121 -4.93 -9.56 -10.12
N GLY A 122 -5.88 -9.49 -11.04
CA GLY A 122 -5.94 -8.60 -12.19
C GLY A 122 -6.68 -7.29 -11.92
N TYR A 123 -7.22 -7.07 -10.72
CA TYR A 123 -8.05 -5.90 -10.41
C TYR A 123 -7.23 -4.60 -10.40
N VAL A 124 -7.11 -3.98 -11.58
CA VAL A 124 -6.17 -2.89 -11.89
C VAL A 124 -6.32 -1.70 -10.95
N VAL A 125 -7.55 -1.33 -10.60
CA VAL A 125 -7.81 -0.16 -9.75
C VAL A 125 -7.38 -0.41 -8.29
N ALA A 126 -7.50 -1.65 -7.78
CA ALA A 126 -6.98 -2.00 -6.47
C ALA A 126 -5.44 -2.06 -6.46
N LEU A 127 -4.81 -2.54 -7.54
CA LEU A 127 -3.34 -2.48 -7.68
C LEU A 127 -2.84 -1.03 -7.57
N ASN A 128 -3.49 -0.11 -8.29
CA ASN A 128 -3.16 1.31 -8.24
C ASN A 128 -3.33 1.90 -6.83
N ASN A 129 -4.50 1.72 -6.23
CA ASN A 129 -4.79 2.31 -4.92
C ASN A 129 -3.94 1.71 -3.80
N LEU A 130 -3.64 0.41 -3.84
CA LEU A 130 -2.70 -0.22 -2.93
C LEU A 130 -1.29 0.34 -3.12
N GLY A 131 -0.86 0.57 -4.37
CA GLY A 131 0.41 1.22 -4.68
C GLY A 131 0.54 2.58 -4.02
N VAL A 132 -0.51 3.42 -4.07
CA VAL A 132 -0.53 4.75 -3.42
C VAL A 132 -0.36 4.62 -1.90
N LEU A 133 -1.06 3.68 -1.25
CA LEU A 133 -0.89 3.45 0.19
C LEU A 133 0.52 2.94 0.53
N LEU A 134 1.13 2.13 -0.33
CA LEU A 134 2.50 1.66 -0.16
C LEU A 134 3.55 2.77 -0.29
N ILE A 135 3.30 3.82 -1.09
CA ILE A 135 4.15 5.03 -1.09
C ILE A 135 4.11 5.70 0.28
N LYS A 136 2.92 5.81 0.90
CA LYS A 136 2.75 6.41 2.22
C LYS A 136 3.44 5.61 3.33
N ASP A 137 3.50 4.30 3.18
CA ASP A 137 4.27 3.40 4.05
C ASP A 137 5.78 3.40 3.72
N GLU A 138 6.24 4.25 2.79
CA GLU A 138 7.62 4.32 2.28
C GLU A 138 8.12 3.01 1.65
N ASN A 139 7.23 2.07 1.35
CA ASN A 139 7.55 0.82 0.67
C ASN A 139 7.53 1.02 -0.86
N TYR A 140 8.46 1.86 -1.32
CA TYR A 140 8.62 2.23 -2.73
C TYR A 140 8.81 1.04 -3.68
N PRO A 141 9.58 -0.02 -3.34
CA PRO A 141 9.71 -1.18 -4.20
C PRO A 141 8.38 -1.91 -4.42
N ALA A 142 7.60 -2.11 -3.36
CA ALA A 142 6.29 -2.75 -3.48
C ALA A 142 5.31 -1.87 -4.25
N ALA A 143 5.27 -0.56 -3.99
CA ALA A 143 4.45 0.39 -4.71
C ALA A 143 4.72 0.35 -6.22
N ARG A 144 6.00 0.44 -6.60
CA ARG A 144 6.45 0.34 -7.99
C ARG A 144 5.97 -0.95 -8.65
N SER A 145 6.13 -2.10 -7.98
CA SER A 145 5.70 -3.39 -8.49
C SER A 145 4.18 -3.43 -8.75
N ARG A 146 3.37 -2.82 -7.88
CA ARG A 146 1.91 -2.71 -8.10
C ARG A 146 1.55 -1.85 -9.30
N PHE A 147 2.17 -0.69 -9.45
CA PHE A 147 1.93 0.17 -10.62
C PHE A 147 2.38 -0.47 -11.93
N GLU A 148 3.58 -1.07 -11.96
CA GLU A 148 4.07 -1.78 -13.15
C GLU A 148 3.18 -2.96 -13.51
N LYS A 149 2.61 -3.67 -12.53
CA LYS A 149 1.61 -4.71 -12.78
C LYS A 149 0.31 -4.13 -13.35
N ALA A 150 -0.19 -3.03 -12.80
CA ALA A 150 -1.38 -2.34 -13.31
C ALA A 150 -1.19 -1.89 -14.78
N ILE A 151 -0.01 -1.36 -15.11
CA ILE A 151 0.38 -0.97 -16.47
C ILE A 151 0.38 -2.17 -17.42
N ARG A 152 0.97 -3.31 -17.01
CA ARG A 152 0.98 -4.52 -17.84
C ARG A 152 -0.42 -5.05 -18.14
N LEU A 153 -1.34 -4.94 -17.18
CA LEU A 153 -2.71 -5.44 -17.32
C LEU A 153 -3.59 -4.47 -18.11
N LYS A 154 -3.40 -3.15 -17.96
CA LYS A 154 -4.16 -2.13 -18.68
C LYS A 154 -3.24 -0.96 -19.08
N PRO A 155 -2.56 -1.06 -20.23
CA PRO A 155 -1.62 -0.04 -20.70
C PRO A 155 -2.25 1.34 -20.96
N GLY A 156 -3.56 1.41 -21.20
CA GLY A 156 -4.29 2.67 -21.37
C GLY A 156 -4.77 3.31 -20.06
N TYR A 157 -4.50 2.73 -18.90
CA TYR A 157 -4.86 3.33 -17.62
C TYR A 157 -3.75 4.29 -17.17
N VAL A 158 -4.04 5.59 -17.16
CA VAL A 158 -3.03 6.63 -16.95
C VAL A 158 -2.53 6.74 -15.51
N ASP A 159 -3.39 6.51 -14.51
CA ASP A 159 -3.05 6.75 -13.09
C ASP A 159 -1.77 6.02 -12.62
N PRO A 160 -1.55 4.72 -12.94
CA PRO A 160 -0.32 4.04 -12.57
C PRO A 160 0.94 4.63 -13.21
N TYR A 161 0.85 5.18 -14.43
CA TYR A 161 1.99 5.87 -15.06
C TYR A 161 2.31 7.16 -14.30
N TYR A 162 1.29 7.96 -14.00
CA TYR A 162 1.47 9.21 -13.26
C TYR A 162 1.98 8.97 -11.83
N ASN A 163 1.45 7.95 -11.14
CA ASN A 163 1.94 7.55 -9.82
C ASN A 163 3.40 7.09 -9.84
N LEU A 164 3.87 6.47 -10.94
CA LEU A 164 5.30 6.20 -11.12
C LEU A 164 6.11 7.48 -11.34
N VAL A 165 5.59 8.50 -12.02
CA VAL A 165 6.26 9.82 -12.13
C VAL A 165 6.49 10.39 -10.74
N CYS A 166 5.44 10.48 -9.91
CA CYS A 166 5.54 10.96 -8.53
C CYS A 166 6.52 10.13 -7.70
N LEU A 167 6.46 8.80 -7.80
CA LEU A 167 7.36 7.90 -7.08
C LEU A 167 8.83 8.11 -7.46
N PHE A 168 9.13 8.26 -8.75
CA PHE A 168 10.49 8.49 -9.23
C PHE A 168 10.98 9.91 -8.92
N ALA A 169 10.10 10.92 -8.92
CA ALA A 169 10.44 12.25 -8.45
C ALA A 169 10.78 12.26 -6.95
N LEU A 170 9.96 11.58 -6.12
CA LEU A 170 10.16 11.43 -4.68
C LEU A 170 11.49 10.72 -4.36
N THR A 171 11.87 9.73 -5.17
CA THR A 171 13.09 8.94 -4.97
C THR A 171 14.33 9.48 -5.70
N ASP A 172 14.27 10.74 -6.16
CA ASP A 172 15.37 11.47 -6.84
C ASP A 172 15.89 10.77 -8.11
N ARG A 173 14.95 10.23 -8.90
CA ARG A 173 15.19 9.49 -10.15
C ARG A 173 14.54 10.19 -11.35
N PRO A 174 15.02 11.39 -11.73
CA PRO A 174 14.34 12.25 -12.69
C PRO A 174 14.24 11.64 -14.09
N GLU A 175 15.25 10.91 -14.55
CA GLU A 175 15.23 10.29 -15.89
C GLU A 175 14.10 9.27 -16.02
N GLN A 176 13.90 8.42 -15.01
CA GLN A 176 12.80 7.47 -14.98
C GLN A 176 11.45 8.20 -14.90
N ALA A 177 11.35 9.24 -14.08
CA ALA A 177 10.13 10.06 -13.98
C ALA A 177 9.75 10.64 -15.35
N LEU A 178 10.70 11.26 -16.07
CA LEU A 178 10.44 11.84 -17.40
C LEU A 178 10.04 10.78 -18.44
N ARG A 179 10.61 9.57 -18.38
CA ARG A 179 10.20 8.46 -19.25
C ARG A 179 8.74 8.05 -19.02
N TYR A 180 8.31 7.96 -17.77
CA TYR A 180 6.92 7.64 -17.44
C TYR A 180 5.98 8.81 -17.73
N LEU A 181 6.41 10.05 -17.52
CA LEU A 181 5.63 11.25 -17.84
C LEU A 181 5.36 11.35 -19.34
N LYS A 182 6.38 11.11 -20.19
CA LYS A 182 6.21 11.07 -21.63
C LYS A 182 5.16 10.04 -22.07
N ARG A 183 5.14 8.86 -21.42
CA ARG A 183 4.11 7.84 -21.69
C ARG A 183 2.73 8.25 -21.20
N ALA A 184 2.63 8.83 -20.00
CA ALA A 184 1.38 9.30 -19.43
C ALA A 184 0.74 10.38 -20.32
N VAL A 185 1.52 11.35 -20.80
CA VAL A 185 1.08 12.40 -21.74
C VAL A 185 0.66 11.82 -23.10
N ALA A 186 1.35 10.80 -23.60
CA ALA A 186 0.97 10.13 -24.84
C ALA A 186 -0.36 9.37 -24.72
N ILE A 187 -0.70 8.88 -23.53
CA ILE A 187 -1.99 8.24 -23.25
C ILE A 187 -3.06 9.31 -23.09
N HIS A 188 -2.87 10.26 -22.17
CA HIS A 188 -3.79 11.36 -21.88
C HIS A 188 -3.03 12.71 -21.89
N PRO A 189 -3.24 13.57 -22.91
CA PRO A 189 -2.53 14.84 -23.03
C PRO A 189 -2.74 15.83 -21.86
N GLU A 190 -3.87 15.73 -21.15
CA GLU A 190 -4.20 16.54 -19.96
C GLU A 190 -3.21 16.36 -18.79
N VAL A 191 -2.45 15.25 -18.80
CA VAL A 191 -1.38 15.00 -17.81
C VAL A 191 -0.33 16.10 -17.80
N LYS A 192 -0.13 16.83 -18.92
CA LYS A 192 0.76 17.99 -18.95
C LYS A 192 0.35 19.04 -17.93
N THR A 193 -0.94 19.37 -17.88
CA THR A 193 -1.51 20.32 -16.93
C THR A 193 -1.36 19.81 -15.50
N TRP A 194 -1.63 18.51 -15.27
CA TRP A 194 -1.43 17.92 -13.94
C TRP A 194 0.02 18.07 -13.49
N ALA A 195 0.98 17.73 -14.36
CA ALA A 195 2.40 17.77 -14.04
C ALA A 195 2.92 19.18 -13.79
N LEU A 196 2.39 20.19 -14.50
CA LEU A 196 2.72 21.61 -14.29
C LEU A 196 2.20 22.12 -12.94
N GLU A 197 1.00 21.69 -12.53
CA GLU A 197 0.37 22.10 -11.27
C GLU A 197 0.87 21.33 -10.05
N ASP A 198 1.54 20.19 -10.25
CA ASP A 198 1.94 19.30 -9.17
C ASP A 198 3.24 19.78 -8.50
N ALA A 199 3.09 20.27 -7.27
CA ALA A 199 4.20 20.75 -6.45
C ALA A 199 5.23 19.65 -6.16
N ASP A 200 4.81 18.39 -6.11
CA ASP A 200 5.72 17.25 -5.86
C ASP A 200 6.69 17.02 -7.03
N LEU A 201 6.37 17.57 -8.21
CA LEU A 201 7.23 17.52 -9.40
C LEU A 201 8.10 18.77 -9.57
N GLY A 202 8.16 19.67 -8.59
CA GLY A 202 8.91 20.92 -8.68
C GLY A 202 10.39 20.74 -9.07
N LYS A 203 11.03 19.66 -8.60
CA LYS A 203 12.41 19.29 -9.02
C LYS A 203 12.51 18.99 -10.52
N LEU A 204 11.46 18.45 -11.13
CA LEU A 204 11.42 18.12 -12.55
C LEU A 204 11.16 19.36 -13.42
N HIS A 205 10.42 20.36 -12.93
CA HIS A 205 10.00 21.54 -13.72
C HIS A 205 11.16 22.29 -14.39
N ASN A 206 12.33 22.29 -13.74
CA ASN A 206 13.52 22.96 -14.26
C ASN A 206 14.29 22.15 -15.31
N LEU A 207 13.99 20.86 -15.46
CA LEU A 207 14.68 20.00 -16.41
C LEU A 207 14.24 20.30 -17.84
N ALA A 208 15.21 20.42 -18.75
CA ALA A 208 14.93 20.59 -20.18
C ALA A 208 14.03 19.47 -20.73
N GLY A 209 14.22 18.25 -20.25
CA GLY A 209 13.38 17.11 -20.63
C GLY A 209 11.92 17.22 -20.15
N PHE A 210 11.67 17.88 -19.01
CA PHE A 210 10.30 18.15 -18.55
C PHE A 210 9.62 19.18 -19.45
N LYS A 211 10.26 20.33 -19.66
CA LYS A 211 9.79 21.40 -20.57
C LYS A 211 9.48 20.85 -21.95
N GLY A 212 10.40 20.07 -22.52
CA GLY A 212 10.19 19.42 -23.82
C GLY A 212 9.03 18.42 -23.89
N ILE A 213 8.53 17.90 -22.76
CA ILE A 213 7.33 17.04 -22.72
C ILE A 213 6.05 17.88 -22.61
N VAL A 214 6.06 18.96 -21.82
CA VAL A 214 4.85 19.75 -21.55
C VAL A 214 4.59 20.84 -22.59
N ASP A 215 5.63 21.35 -23.26
CA ASP A 215 5.54 22.46 -24.21
C ASP A 215 5.19 22.03 -25.65
N ARG A 216 5.29 20.74 -25.98
CA ARG A 216 4.98 20.17 -27.32
C ARG A 216 3.55 19.70 -27.38
#